data_AF-A0A2R4S9W2-F1
#
_entry.id   AF-A0A2R4S9W2-F1
#
_cell.length_a   1.000
_cell.length_b   1.000
_cell.length_c   1.000
_cell.angle_alpha   90.00
_cell.angle_beta   90.00
_cell.angle_gamma   90.00
#
_symmetry.space_group_name_H-M   'P 1'
#
loop_
_entity.id
_entity.type
_entity.pdbx_description
1 polymer ?
#
loop_
_entity_poly.entity_id
_entity_poly.type
_entity_poly.pdbx_seq_one_letter_code
_entity_poly.pdbx_strand_id
1 'polypeptide(L)'
;TGDKIETAINIGIAANLIDNYAEQFIYTEESQVDRNQLMKKLDEDILKIEKALNIPHFDFEEYEKQYNNNSSSSNNVKKKKSNWFFNLFRKKKEQKLSLDREVYKKMNHSTNHVLIVDGTVIDTFLEEQFEMKFFY
;
A
#
# COMPACT_ATOMS: atom_id res chain seq x y z
N THR A 1 -13.52 7.20 16.03
CA THR A 1 -14.24 7.54 17.28
C THR A 1 -13.65 8.87 17.76
N GLY A 2 -14.32 9.64 18.61
CA GLY A 2 -13.71 10.86 19.18
C GLY A 2 -12.92 10.61 20.47
N ASP A 3 -12.72 9.34 20.82
CA ASP A 3 -12.08 8.88 22.05
C ASP A 3 -10.60 8.56 21.79
N LYS A 4 -9.83 8.43 22.86
CA LYS A 4 -8.41 8.06 22.76
C LYS A 4 -8.22 6.73 22.02
N ILE A 5 -7.07 6.59 21.35
CA ILE A 5 -6.77 5.41 20.53
C ILE A 5 -6.75 4.12 21.34
N GLU A 6 -6.34 4.16 22.61
CA GLU A 6 -6.36 3.01 23.52
C GLU A 6 -7.79 2.52 23.77
N THR A 7 -8.76 3.45 23.87
CA THR A 7 -10.18 3.09 24.01
C THR A 7 -10.68 2.40 22.75
N ALA A 8 -10.31 2.91 21.56
CA ALA A 8 -10.68 2.29 20.30
C ALA A 8 -10.10 0.88 20.14
N ILE A 9 -8.84 0.68 20.55
CA ILE A 9 -8.17 -0.63 20.58
C ILE A 9 -8.92 -1.59 21.52
N ASN A 10 -9.21 -1.16 22.75
CA ASN A 10 -9.90 -1.98 23.73
C ASN A 10 -11.31 -2.38 23.26
N ILE A 11 -12.04 -1.47 22.62
CA ILE A 11 -13.34 -1.78 22.00
C ILE A 11 -13.15 -2.79 20.86
N GLY A 12 -12.14 -2.61 20.00
CA GLY A 12 -11.82 -3.53 18.92
C GLY A 12 -11.51 -4.94 19.40
N ILE A 13 -10.74 -5.06 20.48
CA ILE A 13 -10.45 -6.34 21.15
C ILE A 13 -11.73 -6.95 21.74
N ALA A 14 -12.48 -6.17 22.53
CA ALA A 14 -13.70 -6.65 23.18
C ALA A 14 -14.78 -7.10 22.16
N ALA A 15 -14.80 -6.48 20.99
CA ALA A 15 -15.68 -6.83 19.88
C ALA A 15 -15.15 -7.96 18.98
N ASN A 16 -14.00 -8.57 19.32
CA ASN A 16 -13.29 -9.57 18.50
C ASN A 16 -12.95 -9.10 17.07
N LEU A 17 -12.77 -7.78 16.88
CA LEU A 17 -12.29 -7.19 15.63
C LEU A 17 -10.77 -7.18 15.56
N ILE A 18 -10.11 -7.13 16.72
CA ILE A 18 -8.65 -7.13 16.88
C ILE A 18 -8.28 -8.32 17.75
N ASP A 19 -7.36 -9.16 17.26
CA ASP A 19 -6.75 -10.20 18.07
C ASP A 19 -5.73 -9.60 19.03
N ASN A 20 -5.68 -10.10 20.27
CA ASN A 20 -4.72 -9.67 21.29
C ASN A 20 -3.26 -9.84 20.85
N TYR A 21 -3.00 -10.79 19.93
CA TYR A 21 -1.67 -11.06 19.39
C TYR A 21 -1.45 -10.47 18.00
N ALA A 22 -2.37 -9.63 17.51
CA ALA A 22 -2.21 -8.98 16.23
C ALA A 22 -1.04 -7.97 16.26
N GLU A 23 -0.23 -7.96 15.20
CA GLU A 23 0.71 -6.88 14.97
C GLU A 23 -0.05 -5.61 14.58
N GLN A 24 0.20 -4.51 15.27
CA GLN A 24 -0.53 -3.26 15.13
C GLN A 24 0.32 -2.21 14.42
N PHE A 25 -0.18 -1.68 13.31
CA PHE A 25 0.37 -0.53 12.61
C PHE A 25 -0.44 0.70 13.00
N ILE A 26 0.15 1.60 13.79
CA ILE A 26 -0.58 2.69 14.44
C ILE A 26 -0.16 4.03 13.86
N TYR A 27 -1.12 4.84 13.39
CA TYR A 27 -0.92 6.18 12.88
C TYR A 27 -1.79 7.17 13.67
N THR A 28 -1.14 8.09 14.38
CA THR A 28 -1.76 9.11 15.24
C THR A 28 -1.52 10.50 14.70
N GLU A 29 -2.26 11.50 15.19
CA GLU A 29 -2.03 12.93 14.88
C GLU A 29 -0.55 13.34 14.99
N GLU A 30 0.17 12.86 16.00
CA GLU A 30 1.61 13.11 16.20
C GLU A 30 2.47 12.63 15.02
N SER A 31 1.99 11.65 14.25
CA SER A 31 2.68 11.14 13.06
C SER A 31 2.61 12.12 11.87
N GLN A 32 1.72 13.12 11.88
CA GLN A 32 1.57 14.09 10.78
C GLN A 32 2.54 15.27 10.84
N VAL A 33 3.28 15.44 11.95
CA VAL A 33 4.15 16.61 12.16
C VAL A 33 5.18 16.76 11.04
N ASP A 34 5.64 15.66 10.45
CA ASP A 34 6.52 15.64 9.28
C ASP A 34 6.01 14.64 8.23
N ARG A 35 5.52 15.17 7.10
CA ARG A 35 5.01 14.37 5.98
C ARG A 35 6.04 13.38 5.43
N ASN A 36 7.32 13.75 5.42
CA ASN A 36 8.37 12.86 4.93
C ASN A 36 8.59 11.68 5.87
N GLN A 37 8.51 11.92 7.19
CA GLN A 37 8.58 10.85 8.17
C GLN A 37 7.35 9.95 8.10
N LEU A 38 6.17 10.51 7.88
CA LEU A 38 4.94 9.76 7.67
C LEU A 38 5.05 8.84 6.45
N MET A 39 5.55 9.35 5.32
CA MET A 39 5.75 8.58 4.09
C MET A 39 6.77 7.45 4.30
N LYS A 40 7.89 7.76 4.96
CA LYS A 40 8.92 6.78 5.27
C LYS A 40 8.38 5.66 6.17
N LYS A 41 7.59 6.01 7.18
CA LYS A 41 6.94 5.03 8.06
C LYS A 41 5.98 4.13 7.27
N LEU A 42 5.18 4.72 6.38
CA LEU A 42 4.29 3.97 5.50
C LEU A 42 5.08 2.97 4.62
N ASP A 43 6.21 3.40 4.04
CA ASP A 43 7.09 2.52 3.27
C ASP A 43 7.69 1.38 4.11
N GLU A 44 8.13 1.67 5.33
CA GLU A 44 8.65 0.66 6.25
C GLU A 44 7.59 -0.37 6.64
N ASP A 45 6.35 0.07 6.87
CA ASP A 45 5.24 -0.81 7.24
C ASP A 45 4.77 -1.66 6.05
N ILE A 46 4.74 -1.09 4.83
CA ILE A 46 4.53 -1.85 3.59
C ILE A 46 5.59 -2.95 3.44
N LEU A 47 6.87 -2.63 3.65
CA LEU A 47 7.94 -3.62 3.56
C LEU A 47 7.82 -4.73 4.62
N LYS A 48 7.32 -4.42 5.82
CA LYS A 48 7.07 -5.43 6.86
C LYS A 48 5.94 -6.36 6.45
N ILE A 49 4.82 -5.83 5.97
CA ILE A 49 3.68 -6.65 5.57
C ILE A 49 4.01 -7.49 4.34
N GLU A 50 4.77 -6.95 3.38
CA GLU A 50 5.20 -7.73 2.21
C GLU A 50 6.06 -8.94 2.58
N LYS A 51 6.98 -8.74 3.53
CA LYS A 51 7.80 -9.84 4.08
C LYS A 51 6.96 -10.85 4.85
N ALA A 52 6.04 -10.38 5.68
CA ALA A 52 5.14 -11.24 6.46
C ALA A 52 4.23 -12.08 5.54
N LEU A 53 3.75 -11.48 4.44
CA LEU A 53 2.93 -12.15 3.43
C LEU A 53 3.75 -12.93 2.38
N ASN A 54 5.08 -12.87 2.44
CA ASN A 54 5.99 -13.47 1.46
C ASN A 54 5.63 -13.10 0.01
N ILE A 55 5.30 -11.83 -0.21
CA ILE A 55 5.01 -11.26 -1.54
C ILE A 55 6.21 -10.44 -2.04
N PRO A 56 6.42 -10.36 -3.37
CA PRO A 56 7.48 -9.54 -3.93
C PRO A 56 7.20 -8.05 -3.66
N HIS A 57 8.26 -7.29 -3.37
CA HIS A 57 8.15 -5.84 -3.18
C HIS A 57 7.58 -5.14 -4.41
N PHE A 58 6.61 -4.26 -4.18
CA PHE A 58 5.97 -3.47 -5.23
C PHE A 58 6.74 -2.17 -5.49
N ASP A 59 7.05 -1.92 -6.77
CA ASP A 59 7.76 -0.70 -7.19
C ASP A 59 6.76 0.39 -7.61
N PHE A 60 6.41 1.25 -6.63
CA PHE A 60 5.49 2.36 -6.84
C PHE A 60 5.98 3.37 -7.88
N GLU A 61 7.29 3.62 -7.96
CA GLU A 61 7.85 4.57 -8.91
C GLU A 61 7.75 4.05 -10.35
N GLU A 62 8.03 2.76 -10.57
CA GLU A 62 7.86 2.14 -11.88
C GLU A 62 6.38 2.12 -12.29
N TYR A 63 5.47 1.83 -11.36
CA TYR A 63 4.04 1.80 -11.61
C TYR A 63 3.50 3.18 -12.04
N GLU A 64 3.85 4.23 -11.30
CA GLU A 64 3.42 5.61 -11.60
C GLU A 64 3.92 6.07 -12.99
N LYS A 65 5.18 5.75 -13.33
CA LYS A 65 5.74 6.05 -14.66
C LYS A 65 4.95 5.35 -15.78
N GLN A 66 4.53 4.10 -15.58
CA GLN A 66 3.74 3.38 -16.58
C GLN A 66 2.32 3.94 -16.70
N TYR A 67 1.67 4.27 -15.58
CA TYR A 67 0.35 4.89 -15.55
C TYR A 67 0.34 6.23 -16.29
N ASN A 68 1.28 7.12 -15.97
CA ASN A 68 1.40 8.45 -16.57
C ASN A 68 1.75 8.41 -18.07
N ASN A 69 2.55 7.43 -18.50
CA ASN A 69 2.86 7.23 -19.92
C ASN A 69 1.65 6.72 -20.72
N ASN A 70 0.79 5.91 -20.10
CA ASN A 70 -0.41 5.38 -20.74
C ASN A 70 -1.56 6.41 -20.79
N SER A 71 -1.69 7.28 -19.78
CA SER A 71 -2.67 8.37 -19.75
C SER A 71 -2.33 9.53 -20.69
N SER A 72 -1.04 9.68 -21.06
CA SER A 72 -0.56 10.70 -22.01
C SER A 72 -0.72 10.33 -23.50
N SER A 73 -1.31 9.17 -23.82
CA SER A 73 -1.56 8.74 -25.21
C SER A 73 -2.96 9.10 -25.71
N SER A 74 -3.23 10.41 -25.81
CA SER A 74 -4.21 10.92 -26.77
C SER A 74 -3.61 12.16 -27.44
N ASN A 75 -3.42 12.06 -28.76
CA ASN A 75 -2.93 13.07 -29.70
C ASN A 75 -1.41 13.36 -29.72
N ASN A 76 -0.64 12.51 -30.42
CA ASN A 76 -0.13 12.90 -31.75
C ASN A 76 0.74 11.83 -32.42
N VAL A 77 0.49 11.71 -33.72
CA VAL A 77 1.18 10.91 -34.73
C VAL A 77 2.69 11.22 -34.77
N LYS A 78 3.55 10.18 -34.75
CA LYS A 78 4.59 9.93 -35.77
C LYS A 78 5.33 8.61 -35.54
N LYS A 79 5.07 7.67 -36.46
CA LYS A 79 5.86 6.46 -36.71
C LYS A 79 7.37 6.79 -36.75
N LYS A 80 8.18 6.16 -35.91
CA LYS A 80 9.60 5.91 -36.18
C LYS A 80 9.89 4.42 -36.03
N LYS A 81 10.34 3.83 -37.13
CA LYS A 81 10.94 2.50 -37.23
C LYS A 81 12.29 2.51 -36.50
N SER A 82 12.51 1.61 -35.54
CA SER A 82 13.64 0.66 -35.51
C SER A 82 13.69 -0.04 -34.15
N ASN A 83 14.26 -1.26 -34.16
CA ASN A 83 14.63 -2.11 -33.01
C ASN A 83 13.61 -3.20 -32.63
N TRP A 84 13.38 -4.12 -33.58
CA TRP A 84 12.62 -5.37 -33.41
C TRP A 84 13.40 -6.49 -32.67
N PHE A 85 14.55 -6.23 -32.05
CA PHE A 85 15.41 -7.32 -31.53
C PHE A 85 15.67 -7.37 -30.02
N PHE A 86 14.84 -6.74 -29.16
CA PHE A 86 15.07 -6.81 -27.70
C PHE A 86 13.88 -7.16 -26.79
N ASN A 87 12.75 -7.64 -27.30
CA ASN A 87 11.58 -7.91 -26.44
C ASN A 87 11.36 -9.38 -26.06
N LEU A 88 12.34 -10.28 -26.20
CA LEU A 88 12.09 -11.72 -26.00
C LEU A 88 12.17 -12.26 -24.55
N PHE A 89 12.61 -11.52 -23.52
CA PHE A 89 12.77 -12.11 -22.17
C PHE A 89 12.43 -11.24 -20.96
N ARG A 90 11.43 -10.36 -21.06
CA ARG A 90 10.76 -9.84 -19.86
C ARG A 90 9.26 -9.69 -20.11
N LYS A 91 8.52 -10.80 -20.03
CA LYS A 91 7.15 -10.73 -19.52
C LYS A 91 7.26 -10.30 -18.05
N LYS A 92 7.49 -8.99 -17.81
CA LYS A 92 7.22 -8.42 -16.49
C LYS A 92 5.75 -8.71 -16.25
N LYS A 93 5.44 -9.54 -15.25
CA LYS A 93 4.07 -9.68 -14.79
C LYS A 93 3.58 -8.26 -14.49
N GLU A 94 2.43 -7.89 -15.05
CA GLU A 94 1.74 -6.67 -14.64
C GLU A 94 1.59 -6.75 -13.12
N GLN A 95 2.34 -5.91 -12.40
CA GLN A 95 2.20 -5.82 -10.96
C GLN A 95 0.88 -5.11 -10.71
N LYS A 96 -0.12 -5.86 -10.27
CA LYS A 96 -1.42 -5.32 -9.91
C LYS A 96 -1.34 -4.85 -8.46
N LEU A 97 -1.86 -3.66 -8.20
CA LEU A 97 -2.01 -3.12 -6.84
C LEU A 97 -2.84 -4.05 -5.94
N SER A 98 -3.78 -4.81 -6.53
CA SER A 98 -4.63 -5.73 -5.79
C SER A 98 -3.96 -7.09 -5.58
N LEU A 99 -3.82 -7.49 -4.32
CA LEU A 99 -3.58 -8.88 -3.96
C LEU A 99 -4.84 -9.72 -4.20
N ASP A 100 -4.68 -10.93 -4.75
CA ASP A 100 -5.78 -11.87 -4.91
C ASP A 100 -6.19 -12.42 -3.53
N ARG A 101 -7.42 -12.11 -3.12
CA ARG A 101 -8.00 -12.51 -1.83
C ARG A 101 -7.96 -14.03 -1.62
N GLU A 102 -8.12 -14.83 -2.68
CA GLU A 102 -8.11 -16.28 -2.58
C GLU A 102 -6.69 -16.83 -2.37
N VAL A 103 -5.70 -16.16 -2.94
CA VAL A 103 -4.28 -16.45 -2.71
C VAL A 103 -3.89 -16.08 -1.28
N TYR A 104 -4.31 -14.90 -0.83
CA TYR A 104 -4.10 -14.42 0.55
C TYR A 104 -4.70 -15.37 1.60
N LYS A 105 -5.97 -15.78 1.42
CA LYS A 105 -6.65 -16.66 2.38
C LYS A 105 -5.97 -18.03 2.53
N LYS A 106 -5.26 -18.50 1.51
CA LYS A 106 -4.50 -19.76 1.53
C LYS A 106 -3.12 -19.61 2.18
N MET A 107 -2.53 -18.40 2.17
CA MET A 107 -1.23 -18.11 2.77
C MET A 107 -1.34 -17.80 4.26
N ASN A 108 -2.47 -17.24 4.70
CA ASN A 108 -2.64 -16.75 6.06
C ASN A 108 -3.43 -17.70 6.95
N HIS A 109 -2.69 -18.49 7.74
CA HIS A 109 -3.23 -19.20 8.90
C HIS A 109 -2.60 -18.78 10.23
N SER A 110 -1.66 -17.82 10.26
CA SER A 110 -0.86 -17.58 11.47
C SER A 110 -0.52 -16.14 11.86
N THR A 111 -0.82 -15.10 11.08
CA THR A 111 -0.51 -13.71 11.48
C THR A 111 -1.70 -12.77 11.27
N ASN A 112 -2.21 -12.22 12.37
CA ASN A 112 -3.19 -11.14 12.36
C ASN A 112 -2.44 -9.81 12.34
N HIS A 113 -2.70 -8.99 11.32
CA HIS A 113 -2.15 -7.64 11.21
C HIS A 113 -3.32 -6.66 11.22
N VAL A 114 -3.20 -5.57 11.99
CA VAL A 114 -4.25 -4.56 12.11
C VAL A 114 -3.65 -3.19 11.87
N LEU A 115 -4.28 -2.42 10.98
CA LEU A 115 -3.98 -1.01 10.74
C LEU A 115 -4.95 -0.15 11.57
N ILE A 116 -4.40 0.73 12.40
CA ILE A 116 -5.13 1.66 13.24
C ILE A 116 -4.72 3.06 12.83
N VAL A 117 -5.69 3.84 12.34
CA VAL A 117 -5.46 5.20 11.84
C VAL A 117 -6.38 6.15 12.57
N ASP A 118 -5.79 7.20 13.14
CA ASP A 118 -6.52 8.32 13.70
C ASP A 118 -7.20 9.12 12.57
N GLY A 119 -8.41 9.63 12.84
CA GLY A 119 -9.24 10.28 11.84
C GLY A 119 -8.56 11.49 11.19
N THR A 120 -7.74 12.23 11.96
CA THR A 120 -6.96 13.37 11.46
C THR A 120 -5.90 12.94 10.44
N VAL A 121 -5.32 11.74 10.59
CA VAL A 121 -4.31 11.18 9.70
C VAL A 121 -4.92 10.67 8.40
N ILE A 122 -6.17 10.19 8.44
CA ILE A 122 -6.87 9.70 7.25
C ILE A 122 -6.91 10.77 6.16
N ASP A 123 -7.21 12.03 6.51
CA ASP A 123 -7.27 13.12 5.53
C ASP A 123 -5.93 13.30 4.78
N THR A 124 -4.81 13.14 5.47
CA THR A 124 -3.47 13.17 4.85
C THR A 124 -3.22 11.96 3.96
N PHE A 125 -3.68 10.78 4.36
CA PHE A 125 -3.53 9.57 3.54
C PHE A 125 -4.39 9.55 2.30
N LEU A 126 -5.48 10.31 2.28
CA LEU A 126 -6.33 10.50 1.10
C LEU A 126 -5.76 11.53 0.10
N GLU A 127 -4.63 12.17 0.40
CA GLU A 127 -3.96 13.03 -0.56
C GLU A 127 -3.19 12.21 -1.61
N GLU A 128 -3.11 12.73 -2.84
CA GLU A 128 -2.52 12.08 -4.03
C GLU A 128 -1.14 11.44 -3.76
N GLN A 129 -0.31 12.11 -2.96
CA GLN A 129 1.04 11.64 -2.65
C GLN A 129 1.08 10.38 -1.77
N PHE A 130 0.05 10.15 -0.94
CA PHE A 130 -0.05 9.01 -0.02
C PHE A 130 -1.01 7.94 -0.51
N GLU A 131 -2.05 8.34 -1.23
CA GLU A 131 -3.22 7.54 -1.57
C GLU A 131 -2.83 6.16 -2.13
N MET A 132 -1.93 6.14 -3.12
CA MET A 132 -1.53 4.89 -3.80
C MET A 132 -0.88 3.88 -2.85
N LYS A 133 -0.05 4.35 -1.91
CA LYS A 133 0.62 3.51 -0.92
C LYS A 133 -0.31 3.13 0.22
N PHE A 134 -1.22 4.02 0.61
CA PHE A 134 -2.18 3.76 1.68
C PHE A 134 -3.20 2.67 1.30
N PHE A 135 -3.62 2.61 0.04
CA PHE A 135 -4.59 1.61 -0.43
C PHE A 135 -3.99 0.30 -0.93
N TYR A 136 -2.65 0.19 -1.00
CA TYR A 136 -1.93 -1.04 -1.35
C TYR A 136 -1.91 -2.01 -0.16
#